data_AF-A0A5C1A5Q2-F1
#
_entry.id   AF-A0A5C1A5Q2-F1
#
_cell.length_a   1.000
_cell.length_b   1.000
_cell.length_c   1.000
_cell.angle_alpha   90.00
_cell.angle_beta   90.00
_cell.angle_gamma   90.00
#
_symmetry.space_group_name_H-M   'P 1'
#
loop_
_entity.id
_entity.type
_entity.pdbx_description
1 polymer ?
#
loop_
_entity_poly.entity_id
_entity_poly.type
_entity_poly.pdbx_seq_one_letter_code
_entity_poly.pdbx_strand_id
1 'polypeptide(L)'
;MRESRQSAASPAARLLSFALLLGPALILGTLAYRYDSRLLAAGAAAEFLGMLLFWRSGVAWKPPVSGSVILLYLMGLGWCWFHTKDLNEPPAAFARGALLLGAVFLVFCHDLQRTGAEARRRAKLLCSRIRHRRQWPTDPTMMHRVPEVVALRDAVARDASPIFGLFNDARPEVRMAAFAALENRKVWRPAEIAVVLHKAQQMTDPEVRAVAVTALSSVTDPPTVMELAHFLRDPDGHVRLAAIRAAMGDTGHRWVFVREHLRGYLADGRFAGDGGLPGSAGKLPAVAICDLTAWANEPDHLGHRSTRTLVEHYAATLRVAIDYDLVCNLSQQVIDPHTPAGLRVELAHLLRSYHLLTADMLDRMTNSDQPGPIRLLGAEAMLIANPSDPDALDVLRGLGRASNREIALTVAKVLQQHLGFDMGLSADRMAVTSKMAGEVVKKVFQWATARSMNSSTSPTPGLPIPGLPETPPPIGMTKTGPPPSRVQTVKKPW
;
A
#
# COMPACT_ATOMS: atom_id res chain seq x y z
N MET A 1 -9.65 16.32 -4.37
CA MET A 1 -10.69 16.38 -5.42
C MET A 1 -10.48 15.24 -6.43
N ARG A 2 -11.10 14.09 -6.21
CA ARG A 2 -11.10 12.93 -7.14
C ARG A 2 -12.45 12.23 -7.04
N GLU A 3 -13.52 12.96 -7.32
CA GLU A 3 -14.85 12.41 -7.57
C GLU A 3 -15.17 12.54 -9.06
N SER A 4 -14.56 11.72 -9.91
CA SER A 4 -14.97 11.62 -11.32
C SER A 4 -14.45 10.36 -12.01
N ARG A 5 -14.77 9.20 -11.45
CA ARG A 5 -15.08 8.04 -12.30
C ARG A 5 -16.53 7.67 -12.04
N GLN A 6 -17.40 8.60 -12.43
CA GLN A 6 -18.83 8.35 -12.54
C GLN A 6 -19.02 7.32 -13.66
N SER A 7 -19.73 6.24 -13.37
CA SER A 7 -20.26 5.37 -14.40
C SER A 7 -21.05 6.23 -15.38
N ALA A 8 -20.63 6.23 -16.65
CA ALA A 8 -21.40 6.87 -17.69
C ALA A 8 -22.80 6.24 -17.67
N ALA A 9 -23.82 7.01 -17.30
CA ALA A 9 -25.21 6.57 -17.40
C ALA A 9 -25.43 6.02 -18.81
N SER A 10 -26.00 4.81 -18.91
CA SER A 10 -26.22 4.14 -20.19
C SER A 10 -26.98 5.05 -21.16
N PRO A 11 -26.73 4.96 -22.48
CA PRO A 11 -27.44 5.80 -23.46
C PRO A 11 -28.96 5.70 -23.31
N ALA A 12 -29.48 4.53 -22.95
CA ALA A 12 -30.90 4.32 -22.64
C ALA A 12 -31.38 5.13 -21.43
N ALA A 13 -30.60 5.20 -20.34
CA ALA A 13 -30.96 6.00 -19.17
C ALA A 13 -30.97 7.51 -19.49
N ARG A 14 -30.07 7.96 -20.37
CA ARG A 14 -30.05 9.35 -20.83
C ARG A 14 -31.29 9.70 -21.66
N LEU A 15 -31.67 8.83 -22.60
CA LEU A 15 -32.88 9.00 -23.40
C LEU A 15 -34.13 9.05 -22.51
N LEU A 16 -34.21 8.18 -21.50
CA LEU A 16 -35.32 8.16 -20.54
C LEU A 16 -35.38 9.43 -19.69
N SER A 17 -34.23 9.96 -19.23
CA SER A 17 -34.16 11.26 -18.54
C SER A 17 -34.63 12.42 -19.42
N PHE A 18 -34.22 12.45 -20.70
CA PHE A 18 -34.69 13.45 -21.64
C PHE A 18 -36.20 13.37 -21.87
N ALA A 19 -36.73 12.16 -22.07
CA ALA A 19 -38.16 11.94 -22.27
C ALA A 19 -38.98 12.41 -21.05
N LEU A 20 -38.52 12.11 -19.83
CA LEU A 20 -39.19 12.53 -18.60
C LEU A 20 -39.11 14.04 -18.36
N LEU A 21 -37.99 14.69 -18.66
CA LEU A 21 -37.86 16.14 -18.50
C LEU A 21 -38.67 16.94 -19.54
N LEU A 22 -38.79 16.41 -20.76
CA LEU A 22 -39.51 17.07 -21.85
C LEU A 22 -41.03 16.80 -21.80
N GLY A 23 -41.45 15.74 -21.10
CA GLY A 23 -42.83 15.28 -21.02
C GLY A 23 -43.85 16.37 -20.66
N PRO A 24 -43.70 17.10 -19.55
CA PRO A 24 -44.62 18.16 -19.15
C PRO A 24 -44.75 19.27 -20.22
N ALA A 25 -43.62 19.74 -20.76
CA ALA A 25 -43.59 20.82 -21.75
C ALA A 25 -44.28 20.41 -23.06
N LEU A 26 -44.13 19.15 -23.50
CA LEU A 26 -44.84 18.63 -24.68
C LEU A 26 -46.35 18.52 -24.44
N ILE A 27 -46.76 18.09 -23.24
CA ILE A 27 -48.19 18.00 -22.89
C ILE A 27 -48.80 19.41 -22.87
N LEU A 28 -48.15 20.40 -22.27
CA LEU A 28 -48.64 21.78 -22.29
C LEU A 28 -48.60 22.41 -23.68
N GLY A 29 -47.55 22.17 -24.47
CA GLY A 29 -47.41 22.71 -25.83
C GLY A 29 -48.47 22.16 -26.80
N THR A 30 -48.78 20.87 -26.71
CA THR A 30 -49.85 20.25 -27.54
C THR A 30 -51.23 20.78 -27.17
N LEU A 31 -51.50 21.01 -25.89
CA LEU A 31 -52.73 21.67 -25.44
C LEU A 31 -52.78 23.15 -25.86
N ALA A 32 -51.66 23.87 -25.77
CA ALA A 32 -51.57 25.27 -26.19
C ALA A 32 -51.90 25.44 -27.68
N TYR A 33 -51.37 24.56 -28.53
CA TYR A 33 -51.67 24.55 -29.96
C TYR A 33 -53.15 24.22 -30.24
N ARG A 34 -53.73 23.29 -29.48
CA ARG A 34 -55.12 22.85 -29.68
C ARG A 34 -56.16 23.89 -29.24
N TYR A 35 -55.89 24.60 -28.15
CA TYR A 35 -56.82 25.56 -27.54
C TYR A 35 -56.47 27.04 -27.85
N ASP A 36 -55.45 27.28 -28.69
CA ASP A 36 -54.91 28.61 -29.02
C ASP A 36 -54.66 29.49 -27.77
N SER A 37 -54.13 28.87 -26.72
CA SER A 37 -54.01 29.47 -25.39
C SER A 37 -52.62 30.03 -25.13
N ARG A 38 -52.52 31.36 -25.03
CA ARG A 38 -51.28 32.06 -24.67
C ARG A 38 -50.77 31.68 -23.28
N LEU A 39 -51.67 31.36 -22.35
CA LEU A 39 -51.32 30.95 -20.99
C LEU A 39 -50.65 29.58 -20.95
N LEU A 40 -51.18 28.60 -21.70
CA LEU A 40 -50.55 27.28 -21.82
C LEU A 40 -49.23 27.33 -22.60
N ALA A 41 -49.14 28.20 -23.61
CA ALA A 41 -47.88 28.45 -24.33
C ALA A 41 -46.80 29.04 -23.41
N ALA A 42 -47.18 29.98 -22.52
CA ALA A 42 -46.28 30.52 -21.51
C ALA A 42 -45.84 29.45 -20.48
N GLY A 43 -46.76 28.59 -20.04
CA GLY A 43 -46.44 27.45 -19.18
C GLY A 43 -45.47 26.46 -19.84
N ALA A 44 -45.71 26.10 -21.10
CA ALA A 44 -44.81 25.22 -21.87
C ALA A 44 -43.42 25.84 -22.05
N ALA A 45 -43.33 27.16 -22.31
CA ALA A 45 -42.06 27.87 -22.40
C ALA A 45 -41.31 27.91 -21.07
N ALA A 46 -42.02 28.11 -19.95
CA ALA A 46 -41.42 28.09 -18.61
C ALA A 46 -40.87 26.70 -18.24
N GLU A 47 -41.59 25.63 -18.58
CA GLU A 47 -41.11 24.26 -18.36
C GLU A 47 -39.95 23.88 -19.27
N PHE A 48 -39.98 24.32 -20.53
CA PHE A 48 -38.87 24.13 -21.45
C PHE A 48 -37.60 24.87 -20.98
N LEU A 49 -37.75 26.08 -20.43
CA LEU A 49 -36.64 26.78 -19.79
C LEU A 49 -36.12 26.02 -18.55
N GLY A 50 -37.02 25.47 -17.75
CA GLY A 50 -36.67 24.58 -16.64
C GLY A 50 -35.84 23.38 -17.10
N MET A 51 -36.25 22.71 -18.17
CA MET A 51 -35.50 21.61 -18.81
C MET A 51 -34.09 22.06 -19.23
N LEU A 52 -33.96 23.21 -19.91
CA LEU A 52 -32.66 23.75 -20.33
C LEU A 52 -31.73 24.04 -19.15
N LEU A 53 -32.26 24.54 -18.04
CA LEU A 53 -31.50 24.77 -16.81
C LEU A 53 -31.03 23.44 -16.17
N PHE A 54 -31.86 22.40 -16.17
CA PHE A 54 -31.47 21.06 -15.70
C PHE A 54 -30.43 20.40 -16.61
N TRP A 55 -30.52 20.65 -17.91
CA TRP A 55 -29.52 20.19 -18.87
C TRP A 55 -28.17 20.87 -18.64
N ARG A 56 -28.16 22.21 -18.49
CA ARG A 56 -26.94 23.00 -18.26
C ARG A 56 -26.26 22.68 -16.93
N SER A 57 -27.03 22.41 -15.87
CA SER A 57 -26.49 22.11 -14.54
C SER A 57 -25.90 20.70 -14.40
N GLY A 58 -26.04 19.83 -15.40
CA GLY A 58 -25.51 18.46 -15.37
C GLY A 58 -26.25 17.52 -14.41
N VAL A 59 -27.30 18.00 -13.73
CA VAL A 59 -28.10 17.22 -12.76
C VAL A 59 -29.05 16.24 -13.47
N ALA A 60 -29.42 16.53 -14.72
CA ALA A 60 -30.30 15.71 -15.56
C ALA A 60 -29.76 14.30 -15.90
N TRP A 61 -28.47 14.03 -15.68
CA TRP A 61 -27.80 12.81 -16.14
C TRP A 61 -27.76 11.67 -15.12
N LYS A 62 -28.27 11.89 -13.90
CA LYS A 62 -28.56 10.82 -12.93
C LYS A 62 -30.00 10.32 -13.18
N PRO A 63 -30.33 9.04 -12.90
CA PRO A 63 -31.69 8.54 -13.12
C PRO A 63 -32.70 9.52 -12.50
N PRO A 64 -33.69 9.98 -13.26
CA PRO A 64 -34.31 11.30 -13.12
C PRO A 64 -35.41 11.23 -12.07
N VAL A 65 -34.99 11.07 -10.82
CA VAL A 65 -35.91 11.09 -9.69
C VAL A 65 -35.42 12.10 -8.68
N SER A 66 -35.11 13.30 -9.15
CA SER A 66 -34.90 14.44 -8.26
C SER A 66 -36.26 15.05 -7.92
N GLY A 67 -36.40 15.56 -6.69
CA GLY A 67 -37.61 16.29 -6.26
C GLY A 67 -37.99 17.42 -7.23
N SER A 68 -37.03 17.95 -7.98
CA SER A 68 -37.24 18.98 -8.99
C SER A 68 -38.01 18.49 -10.23
N VAL A 69 -37.80 17.25 -10.68
CA VAL A 69 -38.59 16.70 -11.80
C VAL A 69 -40.04 16.48 -11.38
N ILE A 70 -40.27 16.04 -10.15
CA ILE A 70 -41.62 15.94 -9.56
C ILE A 70 -42.29 17.32 -9.55
N LEU A 71 -41.56 18.36 -9.13
CA LEU A 71 -42.08 19.74 -9.15
C LEU A 71 -42.43 20.23 -10.56
N LEU A 72 -41.68 19.86 -11.62
CA LEU A 72 -42.03 20.20 -12.99
C LEU A 72 -43.38 19.59 -13.39
N TYR A 73 -43.61 18.31 -13.09
CA TYR A 73 -44.90 17.67 -13.37
C TYR A 73 -46.06 18.28 -12.56
N LEU A 74 -45.83 18.68 -11.31
CA LEU A 74 -46.83 19.36 -10.49
C LEU A 74 -47.10 20.80 -10.97
N MET A 75 -46.06 21.52 -11.41
CA MET A 75 -46.20 22.86 -11.98
C MET A 75 -47.00 22.79 -13.28
N GLY A 76 -46.71 21.83 -14.14
CA GLY A 76 -47.47 21.59 -15.38
C GLY A 76 -48.90 21.19 -15.13
N LEU A 77 -49.14 20.39 -14.10
CA LEU A 77 -50.49 20.10 -13.64
C LEU A 77 -51.20 21.39 -13.19
N GLY A 78 -50.52 22.30 -12.50
CA GLY A 78 -51.05 23.61 -12.10
C GLY A 78 -51.43 24.49 -13.29
N TRP A 79 -50.55 24.62 -14.30
CA TRP A 79 -50.83 25.34 -15.54
C TRP A 79 -52.02 24.74 -16.31
N CYS A 80 -52.03 23.41 -16.43
CA CYS A 80 -53.10 22.68 -17.11
C CYS A 80 -54.43 22.83 -16.37
N TRP A 81 -54.45 22.71 -15.04
CA TRP A 81 -55.65 22.82 -14.22
C TRP A 81 -56.24 24.23 -14.25
N PHE A 82 -55.42 25.28 -14.15
CA PHE A 82 -55.91 26.66 -14.12
C PHE A 82 -56.63 27.06 -15.42
N HIS A 83 -56.17 26.57 -16.57
CA HIS A 83 -56.78 26.88 -17.86
C HIS A 83 -57.94 25.93 -18.22
N THR A 84 -57.88 24.65 -17.80
CA THR A 84 -58.86 23.62 -18.22
C THR A 84 -59.88 23.27 -17.14
N LYS A 85 -59.99 24.06 -16.07
CA LYS A 85 -60.89 23.81 -14.94
C LYS A 85 -62.35 23.66 -15.36
N ASP A 86 -62.79 24.50 -16.29
CA ASP A 86 -64.17 24.56 -16.77
C ASP A 86 -64.39 23.73 -18.06
N LEU A 87 -63.31 23.15 -18.61
CA LEU A 87 -63.31 22.34 -19.83
C LEU A 87 -63.38 20.85 -19.47
N ASN A 88 -64.55 20.25 -19.65
CA ASN A 88 -64.77 18.80 -19.49
C ASN A 88 -64.45 17.99 -20.75
N GLU A 89 -63.47 18.44 -21.53
CA GLU A 89 -63.09 17.74 -22.75
C GLU A 89 -62.13 16.56 -22.47
N PRO A 90 -62.29 15.42 -23.19
CA PRO A 90 -61.43 14.24 -23.04
C PRO A 90 -59.91 14.52 -23.08
N PRO A 91 -59.35 15.34 -23.99
CA PRO A 91 -57.90 15.59 -24.05
C PRO A 91 -57.37 16.35 -22.83
N ALA A 92 -58.12 17.31 -22.29
CA ALA A 92 -57.73 18.05 -21.09
C ALA A 92 -57.78 17.17 -19.83
N ALA A 93 -58.78 16.29 -19.73
CA ALA A 93 -58.83 15.27 -18.68
C ALA A 93 -57.66 14.28 -18.77
N PHE A 94 -57.34 13.82 -19.99
CA PHE A 94 -56.22 12.92 -20.23
C PHE A 94 -54.86 13.55 -19.87
N ALA A 95 -54.62 14.81 -20.26
CA ALA A 95 -53.39 15.52 -19.94
C ALA A 95 -53.19 15.73 -18.43
N ARG A 96 -54.24 16.13 -17.71
CA ARG A 96 -54.23 16.23 -16.24
C ARG A 96 -53.91 14.86 -15.60
N GLY A 97 -54.54 13.80 -16.09
CA GLY A 97 -54.27 12.43 -15.65
C GLY A 97 -52.84 11.98 -15.90
N ALA A 98 -52.29 12.26 -17.08
CA ALA A 98 -50.92 11.90 -17.45
C ALA A 98 -49.88 12.65 -16.59
N LEU A 99 -50.08 13.94 -16.33
CA LEU A 99 -49.21 14.75 -15.47
C LEU A 99 -49.28 14.28 -14.01
N LEU A 100 -50.48 14.01 -13.49
CA LEU A 100 -50.65 13.51 -12.13
C LEU A 100 -50.05 12.11 -11.94
N LEU A 101 -50.37 11.16 -12.83
CA LEU A 101 -49.81 9.81 -12.76
C LEU A 101 -48.30 9.81 -12.93
N GLY A 102 -47.78 10.66 -13.82
CA GLY A 102 -46.34 10.88 -13.97
C GLY A 102 -45.70 11.39 -12.67
N ALA A 103 -46.29 12.40 -12.03
CA ALA A 103 -45.81 12.93 -10.75
C ALA A 103 -45.82 11.86 -9.64
N VAL A 104 -46.92 11.13 -9.49
CA VAL A 104 -47.06 10.05 -8.48
C VAL A 104 -46.05 8.93 -8.74
N PHE A 105 -45.88 8.52 -9.99
CA PHE A 105 -44.89 7.51 -10.36
C PHE A 105 -43.47 7.97 -10.02
N LEU A 106 -43.12 9.24 -10.32
CA LEU A 106 -41.83 9.81 -9.97
C LEU A 106 -41.63 9.90 -8.45
N VAL A 107 -42.65 10.26 -7.66
CA VAL A 107 -42.59 10.22 -6.19
C VAL A 107 -42.34 8.81 -5.69
N PHE A 108 -43.07 7.82 -6.23
CA PHE A 108 -42.87 6.42 -5.87
C PHE A 108 -41.45 5.94 -6.20
N CYS A 109 -40.93 6.24 -7.39
CA CYS A 109 -39.54 5.97 -7.74
C CYS A 109 -38.55 6.71 -6.82
N HIS A 110 -38.87 7.94 -6.40
CA HIS A 110 -38.01 8.75 -5.55
C HIS A 110 -37.88 8.10 -4.19
N ASP A 111 -39.02 7.71 -3.62
CA ASP A 111 -39.10 7.06 -2.31
C ASP A 111 -38.48 5.67 -2.35
N LEU A 112 -38.64 4.89 -3.43
CA LEU A 112 -37.95 3.61 -3.60
C LEU A 112 -36.43 3.75 -3.64
N GLN A 113 -35.91 4.78 -4.30
CA GLN A 113 -34.47 5.07 -4.33
C GLN A 113 -33.97 5.60 -2.99
N ARG A 114 -34.76 6.46 -2.33
CA ARG A 114 -34.44 7.03 -1.01
C ARG A 114 -34.39 5.96 0.07
N THR A 115 -35.34 5.02 0.06
CA THR A 115 -35.40 3.89 1.00
C THR A 115 -34.38 2.79 0.68
N GLY A 116 -33.76 2.80 -0.49
CA GLY A 116 -32.80 1.79 -0.91
C GLY A 116 -33.43 0.43 -1.25
N ALA A 117 -34.76 0.39 -1.46
CA ALA A 117 -35.49 -0.85 -1.74
C ALA A 117 -35.00 -1.54 -3.01
N GLU A 118 -34.67 -0.77 -4.05
CA GLU A 118 -34.11 -1.30 -5.30
C GLU A 118 -32.75 -1.98 -5.08
N ALA A 119 -31.85 -1.33 -4.32
CA ALA A 119 -30.54 -1.88 -3.97
C ALA A 119 -30.70 -3.18 -3.17
N ARG A 120 -31.64 -3.20 -2.22
CA ARG A 120 -31.94 -4.40 -1.42
C ARG A 120 -32.51 -5.54 -2.28
N ARG A 121 -33.42 -5.25 -3.21
CA ARG A 121 -33.95 -6.25 -4.16
C ARG A 121 -32.86 -6.80 -5.07
N ARG A 122 -32.02 -5.92 -5.61
CA ARG A 122 -30.86 -6.30 -6.43
C ARG A 122 -29.88 -7.16 -5.63
N ALA A 123 -29.57 -6.80 -4.39
CA ALA A 123 -28.72 -7.57 -3.50
C ALA A 123 -29.31 -8.97 -3.26
N LYS A 124 -30.61 -9.10 -2.96
CA LYS A 124 -31.27 -10.42 -2.79
C LYS A 124 -31.17 -11.29 -4.05
N LEU A 125 -31.39 -10.72 -5.23
CA LEU A 125 -31.24 -11.44 -6.51
C LEU A 125 -29.80 -11.91 -6.73
N LEU A 126 -28.82 -11.05 -6.44
CA LEU A 126 -27.39 -11.40 -6.55
C LEU A 126 -26.99 -12.46 -5.52
N CYS A 127 -27.47 -12.39 -4.29
CA CYS A 127 -27.29 -13.44 -3.29
C CYS A 127 -27.81 -14.80 -3.79
N SER A 128 -29.00 -14.82 -4.41
CA SER A 128 -29.52 -16.05 -5.03
C SER A 128 -28.62 -16.55 -6.16
N ARG A 129 -28.13 -15.68 -7.05
CA ARG A 129 -27.21 -16.07 -8.14
C ARG A 129 -25.91 -16.64 -7.60
N ILE A 130 -25.31 -16.02 -6.59
CA ILE A 130 -24.10 -16.51 -5.91
C ILE A 130 -24.35 -17.90 -5.32
N ARG A 131 -25.52 -18.13 -4.69
CA ARG A 131 -25.92 -19.46 -4.19
C ARG A 131 -26.16 -20.49 -5.29
N HIS A 132 -26.40 -20.12 -6.53
CA HIS A 132 -26.55 -21.10 -7.62
C HIS A 132 -25.30 -21.24 -8.47
N ARG A 133 -24.28 -20.40 -8.25
CA ARG A 133 -23.01 -20.48 -8.96
C ARG A 133 -22.27 -21.78 -8.60
N ARG A 134 -21.79 -22.45 -9.64
CA ARG A 134 -21.04 -23.72 -9.55
C ARG A 134 -19.56 -23.57 -9.88
N GLN A 135 -19.20 -22.58 -10.70
CA GLN A 135 -17.83 -22.36 -11.14
C GLN A 135 -17.19 -21.24 -10.33
N TRP A 136 -16.22 -21.60 -9.50
CA TRP A 136 -15.46 -20.68 -8.67
C TRP A 136 -13.99 -20.64 -9.11
N PRO A 137 -13.31 -19.49 -8.98
CA PRO A 137 -11.87 -19.43 -9.17
C PRO A 137 -11.18 -20.40 -8.20
N THR A 138 -10.11 -21.05 -8.66
CA THR A 138 -9.27 -21.92 -7.82
C THR A 138 -8.44 -21.11 -6.81
N ASP A 139 -8.13 -19.86 -7.14
CA ASP A 139 -7.42 -18.94 -6.26
C ASP A 139 -8.42 -18.12 -5.42
N PRO A 140 -8.43 -18.24 -4.08
CA PRO A 140 -9.31 -17.48 -3.18
C PRO A 140 -9.13 -15.97 -3.33
N THR A 141 -7.92 -15.53 -3.68
CA THR A 141 -7.66 -14.09 -3.88
C THR A 141 -8.42 -13.53 -5.07
N MET A 142 -8.86 -14.33 -6.03
CA MET A 142 -9.59 -13.88 -7.22
C MET A 142 -11.11 -13.72 -7.00
N MET A 143 -11.61 -14.09 -5.82
CA MET A 143 -13.04 -14.00 -5.48
C MET A 143 -13.60 -12.58 -5.62
N HIS A 144 -12.80 -11.54 -5.31
CA HIS A 144 -13.21 -10.14 -5.45
C HIS A 144 -13.41 -9.68 -6.91
N ARG A 145 -12.93 -10.44 -7.90
CA ARG A 145 -13.04 -10.13 -9.34
C ARG A 145 -14.27 -10.76 -10.00
N VAL A 146 -14.97 -11.65 -9.30
CA VAL A 146 -16.18 -12.30 -9.82
C VAL A 146 -17.25 -11.24 -10.06
N PRO A 147 -17.86 -11.17 -11.26
CA PRO A 147 -18.75 -10.06 -11.61
C PRO A 147 -19.99 -9.98 -10.71
N GLU A 148 -20.50 -11.10 -10.21
CA GLU A 148 -21.60 -11.13 -9.25
C GLU A 148 -21.18 -10.58 -7.88
N VAL A 149 -19.94 -10.82 -7.46
CA VAL A 149 -19.39 -10.29 -6.20
C VAL A 149 -19.17 -8.78 -6.32
N VAL A 150 -18.62 -8.32 -7.45
CA VAL A 150 -18.48 -6.89 -7.76
C VAL A 150 -19.85 -6.20 -7.79
N ALA A 151 -20.83 -6.79 -8.48
CA ALA A 151 -22.19 -6.24 -8.52
C ALA A 151 -22.87 -6.27 -7.14
N LEU A 152 -22.58 -7.28 -6.31
CA LEU A 152 -23.10 -7.38 -4.95
C LEU A 152 -22.49 -6.32 -4.04
N ARG A 153 -21.18 -6.05 -4.17
CA ARG A 153 -20.47 -4.97 -3.45
C ARG A 153 -21.14 -3.62 -3.69
N ASP A 154 -21.47 -3.30 -4.94
CA ASP A 154 -22.19 -2.06 -5.27
C ASP A 154 -23.60 -2.03 -4.66
N ALA A 155 -24.33 -3.15 -4.72
CA ALA A 155 -25.69 -3.24 -4.17
C ALA A 155 -25.73 -3.13 -2.65
N VAL A 156 -24.63 -3.48 -1.97
CA VAL A 156 -24.52 -3.61 -0.51
C VAL A 156 -23.69 -2.49 0.11
N ALA A 157 -23.21 -1.54 -0.70
CA ALA A 157 -22.45 -0.38 -0.24
C ALA A 157 -23.14 0.38 0.92
N ARG A 158 -24.47 0.47 0.93
CA ARG A 158 -25.26 1.15 1.97
C ARG A 158 -25.75 0.27 3.12
N ASP A 159 -26.14 -0.98 2.84
CA ASP A 159 -26.76 -1.88 3.82
C ASP A 159 -26.26 -3.31 3.61
N ALA A 160 -25.53 -3.85 4.62
CA ALA A 160 -24.95 -5.19 4.61
C ALA A 160 -25.94 -6.31 4.95
N SER A 161 -27.10 -5.97 5.49
CA SER A 161 -28.12 -6.92 5.93
C SER A 161 -28.47 -8.02 4.92
N PRO A 162 -28.57 -7.76 3.59
CA PRO A 162 -28.92 -8.80 2.61
C PRO A 162 -27.86 -9.90 2.46
N ILE A 163 -26.61 -9.64 2.82
CA ILE A 163 -25.50 -10.59 2.68
C ILE A 163 -25.46 -11.59 3.85
N PHE A 164 -25.96 -11.21 5.03
CA PHE A 164 -25.77 -12.01 6.25
C PHE A 164 -26.33 -13.44 6.15
N GLY A 165 -27.35 -13.66 5.31
CA GLY A 165 -27.86 -15.01 5.03
C GLY A 165 -26.85 -15.93 4.32
N LEU A 166 -25.89 -15.37 3.57
CA LEU A 166 -24.85 -16.12 2.88
C LEU A 166 -23.74 -16.62 3.80
N PHE A 167 -23.56 -16.00 4.98
CA PHE A 167 -22.52 -16.41 5.93
C PHE A 167 -22.73 -17.81 6.49
N ASN A 168 -23.97 -18.31 6.49
CA ASN A 168 -24.32 -19.65 6.97
C ASN A 168 -24.51 -20.66 5.81
N ASP A 169 -24.13 -20.32 4.57
CA ASP A 169 -24.20 -21.29 3.47
C ASP A 169 -23.19 -22.43 3.70
N ALA A 170 -23.54 -23.66 3.29
CA ALA A 170 -22.71 -24.83 3.51
C ALA A 170 -21.36 -24.74 2.75
N ARG A 171 -21.35 -24.05 1.61
CA ARG A 171 -20.18 -23.95 0.74
C ARG A 171 -19.24 -22.80 1.14
N PRO A 172 -17.93 -23.06 1.35
CA PRO A 172 -16.96 -22.04 1.72
C PRO A 172 -16.84 -20.94 0.67
N GLU A 173 -16.97 -21.26 -0.62
CA GLU A 173 -16.83 -20.30 -1.71
C GLU A 173 -17.94 -19.23 -1.68
N VAL A 174 -19.15 -19.64 -1.29
CA VAL A 174 -20.28 -18.70 -1.11
C VAL A 174 -20.03 -17.78 0.09
N ARG A 175 -19.49 -18.32 1.18
CA ARG A 175 -19.13 -17.53 2.37
C ARG A 175 -18.01 -16.53 2.04
N MET A 176 -16.97 -16.97 1.33
CA MET A 176 -15.88 -16.10 0.87
C MET A 176 -16.40 -15.00 -0.05
N ALA A 177 -17.24 -15.32 -1.02
CA ALA A 177 -17.87 -14.35 -1.91
C ALA A 177 -18.68 -13.29 -1.15
N ALA A 178 -19.38 -13.71 -0.09
CA ALA A 178 -20.14 -12.82 0.78
C ALA A 178 -19.24 -11.81 1.51
N PHE A 179 -18.14 -12.27 2.11
CA PHE A 179 -17.18 -11.37 2.77
C PHE A 179 -16.39 -10.51 1.76
N ALA A 180 -16.01 -11.07 0.61
CA ALA A 180 -15.34 -10.33 -0.45
C ALA A 180 -16.22 -9.18 -1.01
N ALA A 181 -17.54 -9.35 -1.02
CA ALA A 181 -18.46 -8.28 -1.38
C ALA A 181 -18.49 -7.12 -0.36
N LEU A 182 -18.07 -7.35 0.89
CA LEU A 182 -18.00 -6.33 1.94
C LEU A 182 -16.64 -5.59 1.99
N GLU A 183 -15.67 -6.04 1.21
CA GLU A 183 -14.34 -5.44 1.14
C GLU A 183 -14.40 -3.96 0.67
N ASN A 184 -13.58 -3.10 1.30
CA ASN A 184 -13.48 -1.66 1.02
C ASN A 184 -14.79 -0.87 1.21
N ARG A 185 -15.74 -1.41 1.98
CA ARG A 185 -16.98 -0.71 2.32
C ARG A 185 -16.68 0.49 3.22
N LYS A 186 -17.15 1.67 2.83
CA LYS A 186 -16.87 2.93 3.56
C LYS A 186 -17.83 3.20 4.72
N VAL A 187 -19.04 2.70 4.64
CA VAL A 187 -20.11 2.97 5.62
C VAL A 187 -20.41 1.70 6.39
N TRP A 188 -20.19 1.72 7.69
CA TRP A 188 -20.46 0.60 8.57
C TRP A 188 -21.38 1.03 9.70
N ARG A 189 -22.40 0.21 10.00
CA ARG A 189 -23.19 0.34 11.22
C ARG A 189 -22.57 -0.54 12.31
N PRO A 190 -22.55 -0.12 13.59
CA PRO A 190 -21.97 -0.92 14.67
C PRO A 190 -22.51 -2.36 14.76
N ALA A 191 -23.83 -2.52 14.59
CA ALA A 191 -24.47 -3.83 14.56
C ALA A 191 -24.00 -4.72 13.39
N GLU A 192 -23.68 -4.14 12.24
CA GLU A 192 -23.17 -4.90 11.09
C GLU A 192 -21.73 -5.38 11.33
N ILE A 193 -20.91 -4.53 11.93
CA ILE A 193 -19.52 -4.86 12.31
C ILE A 193 -19.54 -6.05 13.28
N ALA A 194 -20.35 -5.95 14.34
CA ALA A 194 -20.47 -6.99 15.35
C ALA A 194 -20.87 -8.35 14.75
N VAL A 195 -21.82 -8.36 13.82
CA VAL A 195 -22.25 -9.60 13.12
C VAL A 195 -21.10 -10.19 12.30
N VAL A 196 -20.40 -9.37 11.51
CA VAL A 196 -19.30 -9.84 10.65
C VAL A 196 -18.14 -10.37 11.49
N LEU A 197 -17.76 -9.67 12.55
CA LEU A 197 -16.69 -10.07 13.45
C LEU A 197 -17.03 -11.36 14.20
N HIS A 198 -18.22 -11.43 14.80
CA HIS A 198 -18.69 -12.63 15.49
C HIS A 198 -18.70 -13.84 14.55
N LYS A 199 -19.13 -13.64 13.30
CA LYS A 199 -19.08 -14.70 12.29
C LYS A 199 -17.65 -15.08 11.93
N ALA A 200 -16.74 -14.11 11.75
CA ALA A 200 -15.34 -14.38 11.45
C ALA A 200 -14.68 -15.28 12.51
N GLN A 201 -14.98 -15.04 13.80
CA GLN A 201 -14.46 -15.84 14.91
C GLN A 201 -15.01 -17.29 14.95
N GLN A 202 -16.23 -17.51 14.43
CA GLN A 202 -16.87 -18.83 14.41
C GLN A 202 -16.46 -19.70 13.21
N MET A 203 -15.84 -19.13 12.18
CA MET A 203 -15.53 -19.88 10.96
C MET A 203 -14.33 -20.82 11.19
N THR A 204 -14.53 -22.09 10.88
CA THR A 204 -13.48 -23.12 10.96
C THR A 204 -12.47 -23.00 9.82
N ASP A 205 -12.94 -22.59 8.64
CA ASP A 205 -12.13 -22.46 7.43
C ASP A 205 -11.21 -21.21 7.51
N PRO A 206 -9.88 -21.38 7.42
CA PRO A 206 -8.92 -20.29 7.52
C PRO A 206 -9.03 -19.27 6.39
N GLU A 207 -9.34 -19.69 5.16
CA GLU A 207 -9.47 -18.77 4.03
C GLU A 207 -10.67 -17.85 4.21
N VAL A 208 -11.80 -18.42 4.67
CA VAL A 208 -13.00 -17.65 4.98
C VAL A 208 -12.72 -16.65 6.11
N ARG A 209 -11.99 -17.05 7.16
CA ARG A 209 -11.58 -16.12 8.24
C ARG A 209 -10.73 -14.97 7.71
N ALA A 210 -9.73 -15.26 6.87
CA ALA A 210 -8.83 -14.25 6.33
C ALA A 210 -9.58 -13.21 5.48
N VAL A 211 -10.52 -13.66 4.63
CA VAL A 211 -11.36 -12.76 3.83
C VAL A 211 -12.30 -11.93 4.72
N ALA A 212 -12.86 -12.52 5.78
CA ALA A 212 -13.72 -11.81 6.72
C ALA A 212 -12.95 -10.69 7.47
N VAL A 213 -11.73 -10.98 7.94
CA VAL A 213 -10.84 -9.98 8.55
C VAL A 213 -10.48 -8.87 7.57
N THR A 214 -10.19 -9.24 6.31
CA THR A 214 -9.89 -8.27 5.24
C THR A 214 -11.09 -7.37 4.93
N ALA A 215 -12.32 -7.90 4.99
CA ALA A 215 -13.53 -7.12 4.78
C ALA A 215 -13.71 -6.01 5.82
N LEU A 216 -13.26 -6.24 7.05
CA LEU A 216 -13.30 -5.27 8.15
C LEU A 216 -12.11 -4.30 8.16
N SER A 217 -11.16 -4.40 7.22
CA SER A 217 -9.96 -3.56 7.19
C SER A 217 -10.25 -2.06 7.07
N SER A 218 -11.39 -1.65 6.50
CA SER A 218 -11.78 -0.24 6.38
C SER A 218 -12.35 0.35 7.68
N VAL A 219 -12.65 -0.47 8.69
CA VAL A 219 -13.25 -0.03 9.96
C VAL A 219 -12.19 0.62 10.84
N THR A 220 -12.44 1.84 11.31
CA THR A 220 -11.51 2.65 12.11
C THR A 220 -11.89 2.73 13.59
N ASP A 221 -12.99 2.10 13.99
CA ASP A 221 -13.47 2.07 15.37
C ASP A 221 -12.44 1.37 16.30
N PRO A 222 -11.90 2.02 17.35
CA PRO A 222 -10.83 1.45 18.17
C PRO A 222 -11.18 0.10 18.83
N PRO A 223 -12.37 -0.10 19.44
CA PRO A 223 -12.80 -1.41 19.93
C PRO A 223 -12.71 -2.50 18.86
N THR A 224 -13.27 -2.23 17.67
CA THR A 224 -13.22 -3.19 16.55
C THR A 224 -11.78 -3.48 16.11
N VAL A 225 -10.92 -2.46 16.06
CA VAL A 225 -9.51 -2.62 15.69
C VAL A 225 -8.76 -3.52 16.69
N MET A 226 -9.05 -3.40 17.99
CA MET A 226 -8.50 -4.30 19.01
C MET A 226 -9.05 -5.73 18.88
N GLU A 227 -10.32 -5.89 18.55
CA GLU A 227 -10.90 -7.22 18.28
C GLU A 227 -10.28 -7.87 17.04
N LEU A 228 -9.99 -7.09 15.98
CA LEU A 228 -9.25 -7.57 14.82
C LEU A 228 -7.82 -7.99 15.18
N ALA A 229 -7.20 -7.33 16.15
CA ALA A 229 -5.86 -7.69 16.62
C ALA A 229 -5.79 -9.09 17.28
N HIS A 230 -6.91 -9.66 17.73
CA HIS A 230 -6.94 -11.04 18.25
C HIS A 230 -6.59 -12.07 17.17
N PHE A 231 -6.91 -11.79 15.90
CA PHE A 231 -6.56 -12.66 14.77
C PHE A 231 -5.04 -12.68 14.48
N LEU A 232 -4.23 -11.84 15.12
CA LEU A 232 -2.76 -11.94 15.06
C LEU A 232 -2.22 -13.21 15.71
N ARG A 233 -3.02 -13.88 16.56
CA ARG A 233 -2.66 -15.14 17.22
C ARG A 233 -3.33 -16.36 16.59
N ASP A 234 -3.94 -16.19 15.42
CA ASP A 234 -4.60 -17.28 14.70
C ASP A 234 -3.58 -18.36 14.30
N PRO A 235 -3.93 -19.66 14.38
CA PRO A 235 -3.04 -20.74 13.97
C PRO A 235 -2.62 -20.65 12.50
N ASP A 236 -3.48 -20.11 11.64
CA ASP A 236 -3.24 -20.01 10.21
C ASP A 236 -2.50 -18.72 9.82
N GLY A 237 -1.45 -18.85 9.01
CA GLY A 237 -0.61 -17.73 8.59
C GLY A 237 -1.31 -16.73 7.67
N HIS A 238 -2.27 -17.17 6.83
CA HIS A 238 -3.03 -16.27 5.96
C HIS A 238 -3.96 -15.37 6.78
N VAL A 239 -4.57 -15.90 7.84
CA VAL A 239 -5.41 -15.11 8.76
C VAL A 239 -4.59 -14.09 9.52
N ARG A 240 -3.42 -14.48 10.06
CA ARG A 240 -2.50 -13.54 10.72
C ARG A 240 -2.08 -12.42 9.77
N LEU A 241 -1.73 -12.75 8.53
CA LEU A 241 -1.34 -11.77 7.52
C LEU A 241 -2.50 -10.81 7.16
N ALA A 242 -3.75 -11.30 7.08
CA ALA A 242 -4.92 -10.45 6.90
C ALA A 242 -5.10 -9.49 8.10
N ALA A 243 -4.92 -9.99 9.32
CA ALA A 243 -5.01 -9.18 10.54
C ALA A 243 -3.91 -8.10 10.60
N ILE A 244 -2.67 -8.44 10.24
CA ILE A 244 -1.58 -7.46 10.15
C ILE A 244 -1.90 -6.39 9.11
N ARG A 245 -2.32 -6.78 7.90
CA ARG A 245 -2.69 -5.80 6.86
C ARG A 245 -3.84 -4.89 7.29
N ALA A 246 -4.83 -5.44 7.99
CA ALA A 246 -5.93 -4.66 8.55
C ALA A 246 -5.43 -3.69 9.63
N ALA A 247 -4.58 -4.14 10.57
CA ALA A 247 -3.96 -3.29 11.57
C ALA A 247 -3.11 -2.17 10.93
N MET A 248 -2.44 -2.48 9.83
CA MET A 248 -1.58 -1.57 9.07
C MET A 248 -2.31 -0.72 8.02
N GLY A 249 -3.64 -0.70 7.97
CA GLY A 249 -4.39 0.06 6.96
C GLY A 249 -4.24 1.58 7.13
N ASP A 250 -4.64 2.09 8.30
CA ASP A 250 -4.47 3.48 8.72
C ASP A 250 -3.41 3.51 9.82
N THR A 251 -2.16 3.22 9.43
CA THR A 251 -1.05 2.96 10.34
C THR A 251 -0.86 4.06 11.38
N GLY A 252 -1.08 5.34 11.02
CA GLY A 252 -0.94 6.47 11.94
C GLY A 252 -1.89 6.38 13.14
N HIS A 253 -3.19 6.23 12.89
CA HIS A 253 -4.19 6.24 13.98
C HIS A 253 -4.31 4.89 14.67
N ARG A 254 -4.13 3.78 13.95
CA ARG A 254 -4.35 2.44 14.50
C ARG A 254 -3.21 1.96 15.37
N TRP A 255 -1.97 2.38 15.10
CA TRP A 255 -0.77 1.88 15.78
C TRP A 255 -0.90 1.90 17.30
N VAL A 256 -1.40 2.99 17.87
CA VAL A 256 -1.54 3.17 19.32
C VAL A 256 -2.37 2.05 19.97
N PHE A 257 -3.41 1.56 19.29
CA PHE A 257 -4.30 0.53 19.80
C PHE A 257 -3.76 -0.89 19.58
N VAL A 258 -2.98 -1.10 18.51
CA VAL A 258 -2.52 -2.43 18.11
C VAL A 258 -1.08 -2.75 18.49
N ARG A 259 -0.27 -1.74 18.89
CA ARG A 259 1.18 -1.91 19.13
C ARG A 259 1.51 -3.04 20.10
N GLU A 260 0.74 -3.19 21.18
CA GLU A 260 0.98 -4.25 22.17
C GLU A 260 0.67 -5.65 21.62
N HIS A 261 -0.39 -5.76 20.82
CA HIS A 261 -0.74 -7.01 20.15
C HIS A 261 0.29 -7.38 19.08
N LEU A 262 0.79 -6.39 18.33
CA LEU A 262 1.87 -6.57 17.35
C LEU A 262 3.20 -6.93 18.02
N ARG A 263 3.54 -6.29 19.14
CA ARG A 263 4.70 -6.65 19.96
C ARG A 263 4.61 -8.11 20.40
N GLY A 264 3.48 -8.52 20.96
CA GLY A 264 3.24 -9.92 21.35
C GLY A 264 3.33 -10.90 20.16
N TYR A 265 2.80 -10.52 18.99
CA TYR A 265 2.94 -11.31 17.77
C TYR A 265 4.39 -11.45 17.30
N LEU A 266 5.17 -10.36 17.35
CA LEU A 266 6.59 -10.35 16.97
C LEU A 266 7.45 -11.17 17.95
N ALA A 267 7.14 -11.10 19.24
CA ALA A 267 7.84 -11.85 20.28
C ALA A 267 7.53 -13.36 20.27
N ASP A 268 6.36 -13.77 19.77
CA ASP A 268 5.95 -15.17 19.78
C ASP A 268 6.75 -16.01 18.77
N GLY A 269 7.58 -16.92 19.29
CA GLY A 269 8.43 -17.79 18.48
C GLY A 269 7.67 -18.79 17.61
N ARG A 270 6.40 -19.09 17.92
CA ARG A 270 5.55 -19.95 17.06
C ARG A 270 5.33 -19.33 15.69
N PHE A 271 5.44 -18.01 15.59
CA PHE A 271 5.26 -17.23 14.37
C PHE A 271 6.57 -16.72 13.79
N ALA A 272 7.72 -17.21 14.26
CA ALA A 272 9.03 -16.78 13.78
C ALA A 272 9.20 -16.94 12.25
N GLY A 273 8.55 -17.95 11.66
CA GLY A 273 8.55 -18.20 10.22
C GLY A 273 7.86 -17.12 9.38
N ASP A 274 7.02 -16.27 9.98
CA ASP A 274 6.32 -15.20 9.26
C ASP A 274 7.26 -14.03 8.90
N GLY A 275 8.43 -13.92 9.56
CA GLY A 275 9.36 -12.81 9.35
C GLY A 275 8.92 -11.49 10.01
N GLY A 276 9.19 -10.36 9.35
CA GLY A 276 8.78 -9.02 9.82
C GLY A 276 7.26 -8.78 9.69
N LEU A 277 6.81 -7.54 9.89
CA LEU A 277 5.41 -7.16 9.68
C LEU A 277 5.09 -7.01 8.19
N PRO A 278 4.34 -7.94 7.55
CA PRO A 278 4.03 -7.85 6.13
C PRO A 278 3.18 -6.61 5.80
N GLY A 279 3.50 -5.94 4.69
CA GLY A 279 2.74 -4.77 4.20
C GLY A 279 3.03 -3.45 4.92
N SER A 280 3.98 -3.45 5.87
CA SER A 280 4.50 -2.26 6.56
C SER A 280 5.46 -1.42 5.70
N ALA A 281 5.98 -2.02 4.63
CA ALA A 281 7.01 -1.47 3.76
C ALA A 281 6.64 -0.06 3.25
N GLY A 282 7.46 0.95 3.57
CA GLY A 282 7.26 2.35 3.19
C GLY A 282 6.06 3.07 3.83
N LYS A 283 5.34 2.45 4.79
CA LYS A 283 4.09 2.98 5.37
C LYS A 283 4.08 3.15 6.89
N LEU A 284 5.22 2.91 7.54
CA LEU A 284 5.33 3.04 9.00
C LEU A 284 5.30 4.52 9.41
N PRO A 285 4.46 4.89 10.40
CA PRO A 285 4.51 6.21 11.00
C PRO A 285 5.71 6.33 11.93
N ALA A 286 6.15 7.56 12.22
CA ALA A 286 7.32 7.82 13.07
C ALA A 286 7.21 7.14 14.45
N VAL A 287 6.02 7.12 15.07
CA VAL A 287 5.80 6.44 16.36
C VAL A 287 6.06 4.93 16.26
N ALA A 288 5.66 4.30 15.16
CA ALA A 288 5.92 2.88 14.93
C ALA A 288 7.40 2.60 14.71
N ILE A 289 8.11 3.50 14.01
CA ILE A 289 9.56 3.39 13.83
C ILE A 289 10.27 3.48 15.18
N CYS A 290 9.89 4.42 16.05
CA CYS A 290 10.46 4.52 17.40
C CYS A 290 10.21 3.24 18.23
N ASP A 291 8.96 2.75 18.25
CA ASP A 291 8.61 1.53 18.99
C ASP A 291 9.39 0.31 18.45
N LEU A 292 9.45 0.12 17.13
CA LEU A 292 10.19 -0.98 16.50
C LEU A 292 11.70 -0.88 16.71
N THR A 293 12.27 0.33 16.73
CA THR A 293 13.69 0.53 17.04
C THR A 293 13.98 0.18 18.49
N ALA A 294 13.08 0.53 19.43
CA ALA A 294 13.20 0.10 20.82
C ALA A 294 13.10 -1.43 20.94
N TRP A 295 12.15 -2.05 20.24
CA TRP A 295 11.95 -3.51 20.24
C TRP A 295 13.11 -4.25 19.58
N ALA A 296 13.80 -3.64 18.62
CA ALA A 296 15.01 -4.20 17.99
C ALA A 296 16.17 -4.40 18.98
N ASN A 297 16.15 -3.73 20.13
CA ASN A 297 17.13 -3.92 21.20
C ASN A 297 16.85 -5.14 22.08
N GLU A 298 15.62 -5.69 22.03
CA GLU A 298 15.25 -6.82 22.86
C GLU A 298 15.79 -8.14 22.28
N PRO A 299 16.14 -9.10 23.14
CA PRO A 299 16.59 -10.41 22.69
C PRO A 299 15.45 -11.21 21.99
N ASP A 300 15.81 -12.36 21.44
CA ASP A 300 14.89 -13.34 20.83
C ASP A 300 14.23 -12.88 19.50
N HIS A 301 13.07 -13.45 19.20
CA HIS A 301 12.36 -13.23 17.94
C HIS A 301 11.89 -11.79 17.77
N LEU A 302 11.58 -11.08 18.87
CA LEU A 302 11.11 -9.70 18.83
C LEU A 302 12.13 -8.77 18.19
N GLY A 303 13.39 -8.83 18.65
CA GLY A 303 14.47 -7.98 18.14
C GLY A 303 14.71 -8.21 16.65
N HIS A 304 14.94 -9.48 16.28
CA HIS A 304 15.24 -9.85 14.90
C HIS A 304 14.10 -9.47 13.93
N ARG A 305 12.84 -9.74 14.30
CA ARG A 305 11.68 -9.46 13.44
C ARG A 305 11.36 -7.97 13.37
N SER A 306 11.61 -7.21 14.44
CA SER A 306 11.50 -5.74 14.44
C SER A 306 12.56 -5.11 13.54
N THR A 307 13.82 -5.54 13.65
CA THR A 307 14.90 -5.13 12.73
C THR A 307 14.54 -5.41 11.28
N ARG A 308 14.08 -6.62 10.97
CA ARG A 308 13.65 -6.98 9.61
C ARG A 308 12.52 -6.09 9.09
N THR A 309 11.55 -5.77 9.94
CA THR A 309 10.44 -4.87 9.60
C THR A 309 10.94 -3.46 9.25
N LEU A 310 11.87 -2.92 10.03
CA LEU A 310 12.47 -1.61 9.77
C LEU A 310 13.28 -1.61 8.47
N VAL A 311 14.07 -2.66 8.23
CA VAL A 311 14.86 -2.80 6.99
C VAL A 311 13.96 -2.89 5.77
N GLU A 312 12.88 -3.68 5.83
CA GLU A 312 11.88 -3.77 4.74
C GLU A 312 11.17 -2.42 4.51
N HIS A 313 10.93 -1.66 5.58
CA HIS A 313 10.40 -0.30 5.49
C HIS A 313 11.35 0.64 4.76
N TYR A 314 12.59 0.77 5.23
CA TYR A 314 13.58 1.67 4.62
C TYR A 314 13.95 1.25 3.20
N ALA A 315 14.07 -0.05 2.93
CA ALA A 315 14.33 -0.56 1.60
C ALA A 315 13.22 -0.18 0.61
N ALA A 316 11.95 -0.25 1.02
CA ALA A 316 10.85 0.17 0.18
C ALA A 316 10.83 1.69 -0.04
N THR A 317 11.18 2.49 0.98
CA THR A 317 11.28 3.95 0.84
C THR A 317 12.39 4.32 -0.15
N LEU A 318 13.60 3.74 0.00
CA LEU A 318 14.73 3.97 -0.91
C LEU A 318 14.44 3.50 -2.34
N ARG A 319 13.66 2.43 -2.51
CA ARG A 319 13.24 1.93 -3.83
C ARG A 319 12.32 2.90 -4.57
N VAL A 320 11.50 3.66 -3.83
CA VAL A 320 10.59 4.66 -4.43
C VAL A 320 11.36 5.91 -4.84
N ALA A 321 12.17 6.45 -3.93
CA ALA A 321 13.03 7.59 -4.18
C ALA A 321 14.22 7.57 -3.22
N ILE A 322 15.42 7.86 -3.75
CA ILE A 322 16.60 8.06 -2.91
C ILE A 322 16.54 9.48 -2.36
N ASP A 323 16.16 9.59 -1.10
CA ASP A 323 16.15 10.84 -0.34
C ASP A 323 17.46 10.96 0.46
N TYR A 324 18.22 12.01 0.20
CA TYR A 324 19.51 12.25 0.86
C TYR A 324 19.37 12.45 2.37
N ASP A 325 18.28 13.05 2.85
CA ASP A 325 18.06 13.24 4.29
C ASP A 325 17.86 11.90 4.99
N LEU A 326 17.09 11.00 4.36
CA LEU A 326 16.93 9.63 4.85
C LEU A 326 18.27 8.87 4.84
N VAL A 327 19.06 8.98 3.77
CA VAL A 327 20.37 8.32 3.69
C VAL A 327 21.31 8.83 4.79
N CYS A 328 21.35 10.14 5.05
CA CYS A 328 22.11 10.73 6.14
C CYS A 328 21.66 10.19 7.51
N ASN A 329 20.36 10.13 7.76
CA ASN A 329 19.81 9.60 9.01
C ASN A 329 20.14 8.11 9.21
N LEU A 330 20.01 7.30 8.16
CA LEU A 330 20.39 5.87 8.22
C LEU A 330 21.89 5.69 8.43
N SER A 331 22.69 6.53 7.78
CA SER A 331 24.16 6.54 7.93
C SER A 331 24.57 6.84 9.37
N GLN A 332 23.92 7.80 10.01
CA GLN A 332 24.13 8.12 11.42
C GLN A 332 23.73 6.93 12.31
N GLN A 333 22.58 6.30 12.07
CA GLN A 333 22.13 5.14 12.86
C GLN A 333 23.11 3.96 12.79
N VAL A 334 23.74 3.69 11.64
CA VAL A 334 24.73 2.61 11.50
C VAL A 334 25.94 2.81 12.42
N ILE A 335 26.34 4.06 12.67
CA ILE A 335 27.55 4.38 13.44
C ILE A 335 27.23 4.64 14.92
N ASP A 336 26.01 5.06 15.23
CA ASP A 336 25.56 5.42 16.57
C ASP A 336 25.62 4.22 17.55
N PRO A 337 26.40 4.31 18.65
CA PRO A 337 26.43 3.30 19.73
C PRO A 337 25.08 2.98 20.35
N HIS A 338 24.13 3.92 20.35
CA HIS A 338 22.81 3.73 20.94
C HIS A 338 21.83 2.98 20.05
N THR A 339 22.16 2.82 18.76
CA THR A 339 21.33 2.02 17.85
C THR A 339 21.56 0.53 18.08
N PRO A 340 20.52 -0.32 18.10
CA PRO A 340 20.67 -1.76 18.34
C PRO A 340 21.66 -2.41 17.37
N ALA A 341 22.61 -3.21 17.89
CA ALA A 341 23.72 -3.75 17.10
C ALA A 341 23.25 -4.57 15.88
N GLY A 342 22.19 -5.38 16.03
CA GLY A 342 21.59 -6.13 14.93
C GLY A 342 21.00 -5.22 13.84
N LEU A 343 20.34 -4.14 14.24
CA LEU A 343 19.80 -3.14 13.30
C LEU A 343 20.93 -2.43 12.55
N ARG A 344 22.02 -2.05 13.23
CA ARG A 344 23.16 -1.38 12.60
C ARG A 344 23.79 -2.20 11.49
N VAL A 345 23.96 -3.51 11.71
CA VAL A 345 24.51 -4.45 10.71
C VAL A 345 23.60 -4.54 9.49
N GLU A 346 22.30 -4.72 9.70
CA GLU A 346 21.33 -4.83 8.59
C GLU A 346 21.16 -3.52 7.82
N LEU A 347 21.20 -2.36 8.50
CA LEU A 347 21.20 -1.06 7.84
C LEU A 347 22.47 -0.83 7.01
N ALA A 348 23.64 -1.28 7.49
CA ALA A 348 24.88 -1.23 6.73
C ALA A 348 24.80 -2.09 5.47
N HIS A 349 24.23 -3.30 5.57
CA HIS A 349 23.94 -4.14 4.40
C HIS A 349 22.96 -3.48 3.43
N LEU A 350 21.92 -2.82 3.95
CA LEU A 350 20.97 -2.08 3.12
C LEU A 350 21.64 -0.96 2.34
N LEU A 351 22.40 -0.08 3.00
CA LEU A 351 23.12 1.02 2.34
C LEU A 351 24.13 0.51 1.30
N ARG A 352 24.84 -0.59 1.61
CA ARG A 352 25.73 -1.27 0.66
C ARG A 352 24.97 -1.75 -0.58
N SER A 353 23.79 -2.37 -0.42
CA SER A 353 23.01 -2.90 -1.55
C SER A 353 22.52 -1.84 -2.53
N TYR A 354 22.39 -0.59 -2.08
CA TYR A 354 22.04 0.57 -2.90
C TYR A 354 23.27 1.40 -3.33
N HIS A 355 24.49 0.95 -3.01
CA HIS A 355 25.74 1.67 -3.29
C HIS A 355 25.81 3.08 -2.66
N LEU A 356 25.26 3.24 -1.45
CA LEU A 356 25.14 4.53 -0.76
C LEU A 356 26.21 4.74 0.33
N LEU A 357 27.20 3.86 0.44
CA LEU A 357 28.30 3.99 1.40
C LEU A 357 29.38 4.94 0.84
N THR A 358 29.66 6.02 1.57
CA THR A 358 30.72 6.99 1.25
C THR A 358 32.07 6.56 1.86
N ALA A 359 33.18 7.09 1.33
CA ALA A 359 34.52 6.80 1.87
C ALA A 359 34.64 7.16 3.36
N ASP A 360 34.19 8.36 3.75
CA ASP A 360 34.16 8.81 5.16
C ASP A 360 33.38 7.84 6.07
N MET A 361 32.29 7.29 5.56
CA MET A 361 31.50 6.32 6.33
C MET A 361 32.20 4.97 6.45
N LEU A 362 32.89 4.50 5.41
CA LEU A 362 33.67 3.26 5.47
C LEU A 362 34.79 3.37 6.51
N ASP A 363 35.50 4.51 6.56
CA ASP A 363 36.52 4.77 7.58
C ASP A 363 35.90 4.66 8.99
N ARG A 364 34.78 5.36 9.22
CA ARG A 364 34.07 5.31 10.51
C ARG A 364 33.55 3.92 10.88
N MET A 365 33.13 3.12 9.90
CA MET A 365 32.65 1.74 10.10
C MET A 365 33.77 0.76 10.46
N THR A 366 35.02 1.04 10.05
CA THR A 366 36.16 0.16 10.33
C THR A 366 36.82 0.40 11.70
N ASN A 367 36.47 1.51 12.36
CA ASN A 367 36.95 1.85 13.70
C ASN A 367 36.72 0.74 14.74
N SER A 368 37.57 0.70 15.76
CA SER A 368 37.58 -0.38 16.77
C SER A 368 36.36 -0.39 17.71
N ASP A 369 35.66 0.74 17.86
CA ASP A 369 34.43 0.88 18.64
C ASP A 369 33.21 0.23 17.96
N GLN A 370 33.33 -0.09 16.68
CA GLN A 370 32.25 -0.67 15.88
C GLN A 370 32.18 -2.20 16.06
N PRO A 371 30.98 -2.79 16.00
CA PRO A 371 30.80 -4.25 16.01
C PRO A 371 31.60 -4.95 14.89
N GLY A 372 32.13 -6.15 15.19
CA GLY A 372 32.92 -6.95 14.25
C GLY A 372 32.31 -7.11 12.84
N PRO A 373 31.01 -7.41 12.69
CA PRO A 373 30.37 -7.52 11.37
C PRO A 373 30.35 -6.19 10.58
N ILE A 374 30.19 -5.04 11.25
CA ILE A 374 30.21 -3.72 10.60
C ILE A 374 31.62 -3.42 10.08
N ARG A 375 32.63 -3.68 10.92
CA ARG A 375 34.05 -3.52 10.55
C ARG A 375 34.44 -4.39 9.37
N LEU A 376 33.95 -5.63 9.35
CA LEU A 376 34.17 -6.57 8.26
C LEU A 376 33.53 -6.07 6.95
N LEU A 377 32.29 -5.58 7.03
CA LEU A 377 31.56 -5.04 5.88
C LEU A 377 32.26 -3.80 5.31
N GLY A 378 32.72 -2.90 6.18
CA GLY A 378 33.51 -1.72 5.80
C GLY A 378 34.81 -2.12 5.10
N ALA A 379 35.60 -3.01 5.70
CA ALA A 379 36.86 -3.47 5.13
C ALA A 379 36.69 -4.19 3.78
N GLU A 380 35.66 -5.05 3.65
CA GLU A 380 35.33 -5.69 2.37
C GLU A 380 35.01 -4.65 1.28
N ALA A 381 34.18 -3.64 1.60
CA ALA A 381 33.82 -2.59 0.65
C ALA A 381 35.04 -1.74 0.23
N MET A 382 35.95 -1.43 1.16
CA MET A 382 37.22 -0.74 0.86
C MET A 382 38.11 -1.58 -0.07
N LEU A 383 38.25 -2.89 0.20
CA LEU A 383 39.06 -3.79 -0.64
C LEU A 383 38.51 -3.99 -2.06
N ILE A 384 37.18 -3.92 -2.22
CA ILE A 384 36.56 -3.95 -3.54
C ILE A 384 36.94 -2.70 -4.35
N ALA A 385 37.00 -1.53 -3.71
CA ALA A 385 37.41 -0.29 -4.36
C ALA A 385 38.93 -0.22 -4.59
N ASN A 386 39.72 -0.67 -3.62
CA ASN A 386 41.17 -0.72 -3.66
C ASN A 386 41.71 -2.01 -3.00
N PRO A 387 42.12 -3.02 -3.79
CA PRO A 387 42.59 -4.30 -3.25
C PRO A 387 43.84 -4.20 -2.37
N SER A 388 44.59 -3.10 -2.43
CA SER A 388 45.83 -2.90 -1.65
C SER A 388 45.65 -1.89 -0.51
N ASP A 389 44.41 -1.60 -0.10
CA ASP A 389 44.13 -0.67 0.98
C ASP A 389 44.72 -1.17 2.32
N PRO A 390 45.67 -0.42 2.92
CA PRO A 390 46.36 -0.85 4.13
C PRO A 390 45.44 -0.88 5.36
N ASP A 391 44.50 0.05 5.47
CA ASP A 391 43.61 0.18 6.62
C ASP A 391 42.60 -0.97 6.64
N ALA A 392 42.04 -1.31 5.48
CA ALA A 392 41.14 -2.45 5.32
C ALA A 392 41.84 -3.79 5.66
N LEU A 393 43.09 -3.98 5.21
CA LEU A 393 43.88 -5.16 5.53
C LEU A 393 44.18 -5.28 7.03
N ASP A 394 44.50 -4.18 7.70
CA ASP A 394 44.76 -4.16 9.14
C ASP A 394 43.50 -4.46 9.96
N VAL A 395 42.34 -3.99 9.51
CA VAL A 395 41.04 -4.35 10.10
C VAL A 395 40.77 -5.85 9.94
N LEU A 396 41.00 -6.44 8.76
CA LEU A 396 40.85 -7.88 8.54
C LEU A 396 41.81 -8.71 9.40
N ARG A 397 43.06 -8.27 9.57
CA ARG A 397 44.02 -8.93 10.49
C ARG A 397 43.55 -8.84 11.93
N GLY A 398 43.07 -7.67 12.35
CA GLY A 398 42.52 -7.47 13.69
C GLY A 398 41.32 -8.38 13.95
N LEU A 399 40.39 -8.46 13.00
CA LEU A 399 39.24 -9.36 13.07
C LEU A 399 39.68 -10.82 13.09
N GLY A 400 40.59 -11.25 12.21
CA GLY A 400 41.07 -12.63 12.15
C GLY A 400 41.77 -13.13 13.42
N ARG A 401 42.33 -12.23 14.24
CA ARG A 401 42.92 -12.57 15.56
C ARG A 401 41.88 -12.74 16.67
N ALA A 402 40.80 -11.96 16.63
CA ALA A 402 39.81 -11.87 17.70
C ALA A 402 38.45 -12.55 17.36
N SER A 403 38.29 -13.05 16.13
CA SER A 403 37.00 -13.47 15.59
C SER A 403 36.48 -14.80 16.13
N ASN A 404 35.15 -14.87 16.25
CA ASN A 404 34.42 -16.13 16.30
C ASN A 404 34.54 -16.88 14.95
N ARG A 405 34.15 -18.16 14.94
CA ARG A 405 34.32 -19.06 13.78
C ARG A 405 33.62 -18.55 12.52
N GLU A 406 32.49 -17.89 12.67
CA GLU A 406 31.70 -17.33 11.56
C GLU A 406 32.38 -16.13 10.91
N ILE A 407 32.87 -15.17 11.71
CA ILE A 407 33.61 -14.02 11.18
C ILE A 407 34.91 -14.51 10.51
N ALA A 408 35.62 -15.48 11.10
CA ALA A 408 36.83 -16.06 10.50
C ALA A 408 36.56 -16.69 9.12
N LEU A 409 35.48 -17.45 8.96
CA LEU A 409 35.08 -18.01 7.67
C LEU A 409 34.72 -16.92 6.65
N THR A 410 34.12 -15.83 7.11
CA THR A 410 33.76 -14.70 6.25
C THR A 410 35.02 -13.91 5.83
N VAL A 411 35.97 -13.71 6.74
CA VAL A 411 37.30 -13.16 6.42
C VAL A 411 38.01 -14.04 5.39
N ALA A 412 38.04 -15.36 5.59
CA ALA A 412 38.61 -16.29 4.61
C ALA A 412 37.98 -16.15 3.22
N LYS A 413 36.66 -15.95 3.15
CA LYS A 413 35.94 -15.72 1.91
C LYS A 413 36.39 -14.42 1.24
N VAL A 414 36.51 -13.33 2.00
CA VAL A 414 37.01 -12.05 1.49
C VAL A 414 38.44 -12.19 0.95
N LEU A 415 39.33 -12.87 1.69
CA LEU A 415 40.72 -13.13 1.29
C LEU A 415 40.81 -13.96 -0.01
N GLN A 416 39.99 -14.99 -0.15
CA GLN A 416 40.01 -15.86 -1.33
C GLN A 416 39.36 -15.19 -2.55
N GLN A 417 38.28 -14.44 -2.36
CA GLN A 417 37.54 -13.81 -3.46
C GLN A 417 38.18 -12.53 -3.98
N HIS A 418 38.68 -11.67 -3.09
CA HIS A 418 39.18 -10.34 -3.47
C HIS A 418 40.69 -10.24 -3.53
N LEU A 419 41.42 -11.10 -2.80
CA LEU A 419 42.89 -11.06 -2.73
C LEU A 419 43.56 -12.31 -3.32
N GLY A 420 42.78 -13.31 -3.72
CA GLY A 420 43.29 -14.52 -4.39
C GLY A 420 44.04 -15.50 -3.47
N PHE A 421 43.94 -15.36 -2.15
CA PHE A 421 44.56 -16.31 -1.22
C PHE A 421 43.77 -17.62 -1.18
N ASP A 422 44.44 -18.77 -1.41
CA ASP A 422 43.79 -20.07 -1.28
C ASP A 422 43.57 -20.46 0.18
N MET A 423 42.37 -20.15 0.68
CA MET A 423 41.95 -20.49 2.04
C MET A 423 41.30 -21.88 2.13
N GLY A 424 41.12 -22.58 1.00
CA GLY A 424 40.51 -23.91 0.95
C GLY A 424 38.98 -23.90 1.09
N LEU A 425 38.31 -22.78 0.78
CA LEU A 425 36.85 -22.74 0.72
C LEU A 425 36.38 -23.37 -0.60
N SER A 426 35.52 -24.39 -0.50
CA SER A 426 34.79 -24.91 -1.66
C SER A 426 33.61 -24.00 -2.01
N ALA A 427 33.11 -24.08 -3.25
CA ALA A 427 31.97 -23.28 -3.71
C ALA A 427 30.64 -23.58 -2.99
N ASP A 428 30.59 -24.65 -2.20
CA ASP A 428 29.39 -25.10 -1.47
C ASP A 428 29.35 -24.54 -0.03
N ARG A 429 28.15 -24.37 0.53
CA ARG A 429 27.95 -23.81 1.88
C ARG A 429 28.51 -24.77 2.93
N MET A 430 29.74 -24.52 3.39
CA MET A 430 30.37 -25.26 4.48
C MET A 430 29.65 -25.05 5.82
N ALA A 431 29.34 -26.12 6.53
CA ALA A 431 28.84 -26.04 7.90
C ALA A 431 29.91 -25.48 8.84
N VAL A 432 29.53 -24.48 9.64
CA VAL A 432 30.42 -23.73 10.55
C VAL A 432 31.15 -24.65 11.53
N THR A 433 30.53 -25.75 11.96
CA THR A 433 31.09 -26.70 12.94
C THR A 433 32.01 -27.76 12.35
N SER A 434 32.11 -27.87 11.01
CA SER A 434 32.87 -28.91 10.32
C SER A 434 34.38 -28.87 10.62
N LYS A 435 35.08 -30.01 10.60
CA LYS A 435 36.55 -30.06 10.77
C LYS A 435 37.27 -29.15 9.77
N MET A 436 36.81 -29.14 8.52
CA MET A 436 37.29 -28.25 7.45
C MET A 436 37.21 -26.77 7.83
N ALA A 437 36.07 -26.31 8.39
CA ALA A 437 35.95 -24.94 8.88
C ALA A 437 36.97 -24.60 9.97
N GLY A 438 37.40 -25.60 10.76
CA GLY A 438 38.42 -25.41 11.80
C GLY A 438 39.82 -25.22 11.22
N GLU A 439 40.15 -25.90 10.12
CA GLU A 439 41.40 -25.71 9.39
C GLU A 439 41.45 -24.35 8.71
N VAL A 440 40.35 -23.91 8.09
CA VAL A 440 40.24 -22.56 7.51
C VAL A 440 40.48 -21.49 8.57
N VAL A 441 39.87 -21.61 9.75
CA VAL A 441 40.07 -20.66 10.85
C VAL A 441 41.53 -20.61 11.31
N LYS A 442 42.22 -21.76 11.38
CA LYS A 442 43.67 -21.79 11.68
C LYS A 442 44.49 -21.07 10.62
N LYS A 443 44.18 -21.27 9.33
CA LYS A 443 44.84 -20.55 8.23
C LYS A 443 44.62 -19.04 8.32
N VAL A 444 43.38 -18.60 8.61
CA VAL A 444 43.06 -17.17 8.81
C VAL A 444 43.85 -16.60 9.98
N PHE A 445 43.94 -17.31 11.10
CA PHE A 445 44.70 -16.86 12.27
C PHE A 445 46.20 -16.77 11.98
N GLN A 446 46.76 -17.75 11.26
CA GLN A 446 48.16 -17.73 10.83
C GLN A 446 48.44 -16.56 9.89
N TRP A 447 47.58 -16.32 8.89
CA TRP A 447 47.67 -15.17 8.00
C TRP A 447 47.59 -13.85 8.77
N ALA A 448 46.66 -13.73 9.72
CA ALA A 448 46.46 -12.53 10.51
C ALA A 448 47.64 -12.23 11.46
N THR A 449 48.37 -13.27 11.88
CA THR A 449 49.53 -13.15 12.79
C THR A 449 50.85 -13.00 12.04
N ALA A 450 50.92 -13.47 10.79
CA ALA A 450 52.07 -13.29 9.92
C ALA A 450 52.28 -11.81 9.60
N ARG A 451 53.21 -11.18 10.31
CA ARG A 451 53.75 -9.86 9.99
C ARG A 451 54.36 -9.94 8.59
N SER A 452 53.84 -9.17 7.63
CA SER A 452 54.46 -8.82 6.32
C SER A 452 55.71 -9.63 5.98
N MET A 453 55.53 -10.90 5.63
CA MET A 453 56.57 -11.68 4.99
C MET A 453 56.00 -12.09 3.65
N ASN A 454 56.58 -11.47 2.62
CA ASN A 454 56.50 -11.80 1.21
C ASN A 454 55.57 -10.91 0.38
N SER A 455 56.13 -9.78 -0.02
CA SER A 455 56.05 -9.22 -1.38
C SER A 455 56.52 -10.22 -2.46
N SER A 456 56.00 -11.45 -2.45
CA SER A 456 56.24 -12.46 -3.48
C SER A 456 55.05 -13.40 -3.63
N THR A 457 53.86 -12.83 -3.82
CA THR A 457 52.85 -13.47 -4.64
C THR A 457 52.31 -12.39 -5.59
N SER A 458 52.86 -12.39 -6.80
CA SER A 458 52.31 -11.64 -7.91
C SER A 458 50.82 -11.99 -8.04
N PRO A 459 49.90 -11.02 -8.15
CA PRO A 459 48.53 -11.33 -8.47
C PRO A 459 48.50 -11.95 -9.87
N THR A 460 47.99 -13.17 -9.98
CA THR A 460 47.61 -13.74 -11.28
C THR A 460 46.56 -12.80 -11.88
N PRO A 461 46.73 -12.28 -13.11
CA PRO A 461 45.78 -11.32 -13.68
C PRO A 461 44.41 -11.97 -13.82
N GLY A 462 43.42 -11.45 -13.11
CA GLY A 462 42.01 -11.79 -13.34
C GLY A 462 41.57 -11.27 -14.70
N LEU A 463 40.80 -12.10 -15.42
CA LEU A 463 40.17 -11.72 -16.69
C LEU A 463 39.28 -10.48 -16.51
N PRO A 464 39.32 -9.50 -17.44
CA PRO A 464 38.50 -8.31 -17.37
C PRO A 464 37.01 -8.66 -17.55
N ILE A 465 36.17 -8.17 -16.63
CA ILE A 465 34.71 -8.18 -16.75
C ILE A 465 34.30 -6.93 -17.54
N PRO A 466 33.54 -7.03 -18.65
CA PRO A 466 33.11 -5.86 -19.41
C PRO A 466 32.02 -5.07 -18.68
N GLY A 467 32.14 -3.74 -18.56
CA GLY A 467 30.96 -2.88 -18.34
C GLY A 467 31.01 -1.71 -17.35
N LEU A 468 32.15 -1.06 -17.06
CA LEU A 468 32.15 0.27 -16.42
C LEU A 468 33.10 1.22 -17.17
N PRO A 469 32.70 2.49 -17.42
CA PRO A 469 33.49 3.45 -18.17
C PRO A 469 34.68 3.96 -17.36
N GLU A 470 35.82 4.09 -18.04
CA GLU A 470 37.05 4.69 -17.52
C GLU A 470 36.82 6.17 -17.15
N THR A 471 37.27 6.58 -15.96
CA THR A 471 37.36 7.98 -15.56
C THR A 471 38.51 8.68 -16.29
N PRO A 472 38.36 9.93 -16.74
CA PRO A 472 39.43 10.65 -17.44
C PRO A 472 40.56 11.07 -16.46
N PRO A 473 41.79 11.26 -16.95
CA PRO A 473 42.96 11.52 -16.11
C PRO A 473 42.95 12.93 -15.50
N PRO A 474 43.70 13.15 -14.40
CA PRO A 474 43.79 14.43 -13.74
C PRO A 474 44.56 15.45 -14.58
N ILE A 475 44.02 16.67 -14.67
CA ILE A 475 44.64 17.82 -15.34
C ILE A 475 45.96 18.16 -14.64
N GLY A 476 47.04 18.12 -15.42
CA GLY A 476 48.41 18.29 -14.95
C GLY A 476 48.74 19.69 -14.43
N MET A 477 49.54 19.71 -13.37
CA MET A 477 50.41 20.81 -13.01
C MET A 477 51.44 21.06 -14.12
N THR A 478 51.43 22.24 -14.73
CA THR A 478 52.49 22.70 -15.64
C THR A 478 53.69 23.20 -14.85
N LYS A 479 54.87 22.73 -15.28
CA LYS A 479 56.21 23.04 -14.77
C LYS A 479 56.54 24.54 -14.82
N THR A 480 57.26 24.96 -13.80
CA THR A 480 57.87 26.28 -13.54
C THR A 480 58.88 26.72 -14.61
N GLY A 481 58.84 28.00 -15.01
CA GLY A 481 59.93 28.75 -15.64
C GLY A 481 60.44 29.86 -14.71
N PRO A 482 61.68 30.38 -14.89
CA PRO A 482 62.39 31.19 -13.90
C PRO A 482 61.95 32.67 -13.89
N PRO A 483 62.22 33.43 -12.81
CA PRO A 483 61.58 34.73 -12.57
C PRO A 483 62.37 35.90 -13.16
N PRO A 484 61.69 37.01 -13.50
CA PRO A 484 62.32 38.32 -13.48
C PRO A 484 61.77 39.22 -12.36
N SER A 485 62.71 39.99 -11.83
CA SER A 485 62.72 41.00 -10.78
C SER A 485 61.62 42.08 -10.79
N ARG A 486 61.02 42.27 -9.60
CA ARG A 486 60.88 43.53 -8.80
C ARG A 486 60.75 44.86 -9.56
N VAL A 487 59.59 45.55 -9.47
CA VAL A 487 59.48 47.04 -9.32
C VAL A 487 58.10 47.46 -8.75
N GLN A 488 58.17 48.14 -7.61
CA GLN A 488 57.39 49.25 -7.05
C GLN A 488 55.85 49.20 -6.84
N THR A 489 55.54 49.28 -5.54
CA THR A 489 54.44 50.02 -4.90
C THR A 489 54.09 51.35 -5.56
N VAL A 490 52.80 51.60 -5.82
CA VAL A 490 52.18 52.94 -5.66
C VAL A 490 50.77 52.80 -5.07
N LYS A 491 50.50 53.68 -4.12
CA LYS A 491 49.32 53.86 -3.27
C LYS A 491 48.14 54.56 -3.99
N LYS A 492 46.95 54.37 -3.39
CA LYS A 492 45.80 55.32 -3.20
C LYS A 492 44.89 55.58 -4.41
N PRO A 493 43.73 56.28 -4.23
CA PRO A 493 42.72 56.29 -3.14
C PRO A 493 41.30 56.05 -3.74
N TRP A 494 40.25 55.66 -3.02
CA TRP A 494 39.43 56.36 -2.02
C TRP A 494 38.48 55.35 -1.38
#